data_AF-T1A9T6-F1
#
_entry.id   AF-T1A9T6-F1
#
_cell.length_a   1.000
_cell.length_b   1.000
_cell.length_c   1.000
_cell.angle_alpha   90.00
_cell.angle_beta   90.00
_cell.angle_gamma   90.00
#
_symmetry.space_group_name_H-M   'P 1'
#
loop_
_entity.id
_entity.type
_entity.pdbx_description
1 polymer ?
#
loop_
_entity_poly.entity_id
_entity_poly.type
_entity_poly.pdbx_seq_one_letter_code
_entity_poly.pdbx_strand_id
1 'polypeptide(L)'
;TLDTIITAFQGGATAEEIAQKFPAVALADIYQIIAHYLNHTPEVDAYLAQRHADALALQREVEKRFNPAGVRARLLARRNSKP
;
A
#
# COMPACT_ATOMS: atom_id res chain seq x y z
N THR A 1 -6.02 1.71 -4.69
CA THR A 1 -6.94 2.56 -3.90
C THR A 1 -6.63 4.02 -4.19
N LEU A 2 -7.34 4.99 -3.60
CA LEU A 2 -7.09 6.44 -3.76
C LEU A 2 -5.60 6.77 -3.55
N ASP A 3 -5.01 6.24 -2.48
CA ASP A 3 -3.61 6.41 -2.12
C ASP A 3 -2.68 6.00 -3.27
N THR A 4 -2.96 4.87 -3.93
CA THR A 4 -2.13 4.37 -5.05
C THR A 4 -2.14 5.29 -6.26
N ILE A 5 -3.29 5.91 -6.56
CA ILE A 5 -3.42 6.88 -7.66
C ILE A 5 -2.62 8.14 -7.34
N ILE A 6 -2.77 8.67 -6.13
CA ILE A 6 -2.07 9.88 -5.68
C ILE A 6 -0.55 9.65 -5.65
N THR A 7 -0.09 8.52 -5.10
CA THR A 7 1.34 8.19 -5.07
C THR A 7 1.92 8.05 -6.48
N ALA A 8 1.19 7.44 -7.42
CA ALA A 8 1.66 7.34 -8.80
C ALA A 8 1.78 8.72 -9.47
N PHE A 9 0.80 9.60 -9.24
CA PHE A 9 0.82 10.98 -9.74
C PHE A 9 1.97 11.80 -9.13
N GLN A 10 2.19 11.71 -7.81
CA GLN A 10 3.34 12.33 -7.13
C GLN A 10 4.68 11.80 -7.68
N GLY A 11 4.71 10.54 -8.13
CA GLY A 11 5.86 9.93 -8.82
C GLY A 11 6.06 10.42 -10.27
N GLY A 12 5.25 11.36 -10.75
CA GLY A 12 5.35 11.96 -12.08
C GLY A 12 4.54 11.26 -13.17
N ALA A 13 3.75 10.25 -12.83
CA ALA A 13 2.90 9.57 -13.81
C ALA A 13 1.72 10.46 -14.22
N THR A 14 1.36 10.44 -15.51
CA THR A 14 0.14 11.12 -15.98
C THR A 14 -1.12 10.35 -15.62
N ALA A 15 -2.29 11.00 -15.70
CA ALA A 15 -3.58 10.35 -15.47
C ALA A 15 -3.81 9.16 -16.42
N GLU A 16 -3.37 9.26 -17.67
CA GLU A 16 -3.46 8.24 -18.70
C GLU A 16 -2.52 7.06 -18.42
N GLU A 17 -1.29 7.33 -17.98
CA GLU A 17 -0.36 6.28 -17.55
C GLU A 17 -0.89 5.54 -16.32
N ILE A 18 -1.50 6.26 -15.39
CA ILE A 18 -2.17 5.67 -14.22
C ILE A 18 -3.35 4.81 -14.67
N ALA A 19 -4.18 5.27 -15.60
CA ALA A 19 -5.32 4.51 -16.12
C ALA A 19 -4.89 3.21 -16.81
N GLN A 20 -3.76 3.23 -17.53
CA GLN A 20 -3.20 2.02 -18.12
C GLN A 20 -2.75 1.01 -17.05
N LYS A 21 -2.25 1.46 -15.91
CA LYS A 21 -1.86 0.60 -14.78
C LYS A 21 -3.07 0.07 -14.01
N PHE A 22 -4.20 0.77 -14.03
CA PHE A 22 -5.42 0.42 -13.31
C PHE A 22 -6.65 0.39 -14.24
N PRO A 23 -6.75 -0.61 -15.13
CA PRO A 23 -7.82 -0.66 -16.14
C PRO A 23 -9.23 -0.81 -15.56
N ALA A 24 -9.36 -1.16 -14.28
CA ALA A 24 -10.64 -1.23 -13.56
C ALA A 24 -11.16 0.15 -13.10
N VAL A 25 -10.35 1.22 -13.22
CA VAL A 25 -10.72 2.58 -12.82
C VAL A 25 -10.91 3.41 -14.09
N ALA A 26 -12.04 4.12 -14.19
CA ALA A 26 -12.28 4.99 -15.34
C ALA A 26 -11.30 6.17 -15.34
N LEU A 27 -10.81 6.55 -16.52
CA LEU A 27 -9.91 7.69 -16.67
C LEU A 27 -10.52 8.99 -16.10
N ALA A 28 -11.83 9.19 -16.28
CA ALA A 28 -12.54 10.34 -15.72
C ALA A 28 -12.44 10.41 -14.19
N ASP A 29 -12.54 9.27 -13.51
CA ASP A 29 -12.43 9.21 -12.04
C ASP A 29 -11.00 9.52 -11.59
N ILE A 30 -10.00 9.07 -12.36
CA ILE A 30 -8.58 9.38 -12.08
C ILE A 30 -8.34 10.89 -12.17
N TYR A 31 -8.88 11.56 -13.19
CA TYR A 31 -8.80 13.03 -13.26
C TYR A 31 -9.50 13.71 -12.09
N GLN A 32 -10.70 13.26 -11.69
CA GLN A 32 -11.41 13.84 -10.55
C GLN A 32 -10.61 13.69 -9.26
N ILE A 33 -10.00 12.53 -9.05
CA ILE A 33 -9.12 12.25 -7.91
C ILE A 33 -7.91 13.20 -7.90
N ILE A 34 -7.22 13.33 -9.04
CA ILE A 34 -6.04 14.21 -9.15
C ILE A 34 -6.45 15.67 -8.92
N ALA A 35 -7.57 16.13 -9.51
CA ALA A 35 -8.07 17.48 -9.30
C ALA A 35 -8.42 17.74 -7.82
N HIS A 36 -9.08 16.78 -7.17
CA HIS A 36 -9.39 16.88 -5.75
C HIS A 36 -8.12 16.96 -4.90
N TYR A 37 -7.12 16.11 -5.18
CA TYR A 37 -5.82 16.13 -4.51
C TYR A 37 -5.11 17.48 -4.70
N LEU A 38 -5.00 17.99 -5.92
CA LEU A 38 -4.32 19.26 -6.19
C LEU A 38 -4.97 20.43 -5.42
N ASN A 39 -6.31 20.45 -5.33
CA ASN A 39 -7.04 21.47 -4.60
C ASN A 39 -6.90 21.36 -3.07
N HIS A 40 -6.51 20.19 -2.53
CA HIS A 40 -6.43 19.91 -1.09
C HIS A 40 -5.09 19.27 -0.69
N THR A 41 -4.03 19.57 -1.44
CA THR A 41 -2.70 18.94 -1.30
C THR A 41 -2.22 18.84 0.16
N PRO A 42 -2.20 19.92 0.97
CA PRO A 42 -1.67 19.82 2.34
C PRO A 42 -2.47 18.87 3.24
N GLU A 43 -3.79 18.83 3.09
CA GLU A 43 -4.68 17.99 3.90
C GLU A 43 -4.54 16.52 3.52
N VAL A 44 -4.47 16.25 2.21
CA VAL A 44 -4.32 14.89 1.67
C VAL A 44 -2.93 14.34 1.96
N ASP A 45 -1.88 15.16 1.86
CA ASP A 45 -0.50 14.77 2.21
C ASP A 45 -0.39 14.41 3.70
N ALA A 46 -1.00 15.22 4.58
CA ALA A 46 -1.03 14.93 6.02
C ALA A 46 -1.75 13.61 6.31
N TYR A 47 -2.88 13.36 5.65
CA TYR A 47 -3.61 12.10 5.76
C TYR A 47 -2.78 10.90 5.27
N LEU A 48 -2.14 11.00 4.10
CA LEU A 48 -1.32 9.93 3.53
C LEU A 48 -0.10 9.63 4.41
N ALA A 49 0.54 10.66 4.97
CA ALA A 49 1.66 10.50 5.90
C ALA A 49 1.24 9.75 7.17
N GLN A 50 0.09 10.12 7.76
CA GLN A 50 -0.44 9.44 8.93
C GLN A 50 -0.75 7.97 8.63
N ARG A 51 -1.42 7.70 7.49
CA ARG A 51 -1.74 6.33 7.08
C ARG A 51 -0.51 5.47 6.87
N HIS A 52 0.55 6.02 6.28
CA HIS A 52 1.80 5.31 6.11
C HIS A 52 2.48 4.99 7.45
N ALA A 53 2.47 5.94 8.40
CA ALA A 53 2.99 5.71 9.74
C ALA A 53 2.22 4.59 10.48
N ASP A 54 0.90 4.58 10.38
CA ASP A 54 0.04 3.58 11.01
C ASP A 54 0.29 2.17 10.42
N ALA A 55 0.43 2.09 9.10
CA ALA A 55 0.73 0.83 8.42
C ALA A 55 2.09 0.25 8.85
N LEU A 56 3.12 1.10 8.96
CA LEU A 56 4.43 0.69 9.45
C LEU A 56 4.40 0.26 10.93
N ALA A 57 3.64 0.95 11.76
CA ALA A 57 3.48 0.58 13.17
C ALA A 57 2.80 -0.80 13.29
N LEU A 58 1.72 -1.02 12.54
CA LEU A 58 1.04 -2.31 12.49
C LEU A 58 1.96 -3.43 11.99
N GLN A 59 2.72 -3.19 10.92
CA GLN A 59 3.67 -4.16 10.39
C GLN A 59 4.71 -4.56 11.45
N ARG A 60 5.31 -3.58 12.15
CA ARG A 60 6.28 -3.85 13.22
C ARG A 60 5.68 -4.68 14.36
N GLU A 61 4.44 -4.38 14.76
CA GLU A 61 3.76 -5.15 15.81
C GLU A 61 3.44 -6.58 15.36
N VAL A 62 3.01 -6.77 14.11
CA VAL A 62 2.82 -8.10 13.52
C VAL A 62 4.14 -8.86 13.46
N GLU A 63 5.23 -8.24 13.00
CA GLU A 63 6.55 -8.89 12.90
C GLU A 63 7.12 -9.26 14.28
N LYS A 64 6.95 -8.41 15.30
CA LYS A 64 7.31 -8.73 16.69
C LYS A 64 6.48 -9.90 17.21
N ARG A 65 5.16 -9.88 17.00
CA ARG A 65 4.22 -10.87 17.54
C ARG A 65 4.31 -12.22 16.80
N PHE A 66 4.61 -12.18 15.51
CA PHE A 66 4.70 -13.33 14.63
C PHE A 66 6.11 -13.47 14.06
N ASN A 67 7.13 -13.43 14.92
CA ASN A 67 8.52 -13.59 14.51
C ASN A 67 8.68 -14.85 13.64
N PRO A 68 9.04 -14.73 12.34
CA PRO A 68 9.21 -15.87 11.46
C PRO A 68 10.42 -16.73 11.83
N ALA A 69 11.28 -16.26 12.76
CA ALA A 69 12.34 -17.06 13.36
C ALA A 69 11.75 -18.34 13.98
N GLY A 70 12.15 -19.48 13.44
CA GLY A 70 11.66 -20.77 13.87
C GLY A 70 10.38 -21.25 13.19
N VAL A 71 9.77 -20.51 12.26
CA VAL A 71 8.72 -21.07 11.37
C VAL A 71 9.32 -22.16 10.49
N ARG A 72 10.47 -21.89 9.84
CA ARG A 72 11.21 -22.90 9.07
C ARG A 72 11.62 -24.09 9.94
N ALA A 73 12.13 -23.85 11.14
CA ALA A 73 12.50 -24.92 12.08
C ALA A 73 11.29 -25.76 12.53
N ARG A 74 10.15 -25.13 12.83
CA ARG A 74 8.88 -25.82 13.14
C ARG A 74 8.35 -26.64 11.97
N LEU A 75 8.42 -26.12 10.75
CA LEU A 75 7.98 -26.82 9.55
C LEU A 75 8.89 -28.03 9.24
N LEU A 76 10.21 -27.89 9.42
CA LEU A 76 11.16 -29.00 9.27
C LEU A 76 10.98 -30.07 10.36
N ALA A 77 10.74 -29.67 11.61
CA ALA A 77 10.44 -30.59 12.70
C ALA A 77 9.16 -31.39 12.42
N ARG A 78 8.11 -30.74 11.89
CA ARG A 78 6.86 -31.40 11.48
C ARG A 78 7.01 -32.36 10.29
N ARG A 79 7.95 -32.09 9.38
CA ARG A 79 8.22 -32.98 8.24
C ARG A 79 8.95 -34.25 8.68
N ASN A 80 9.81 -34.15 9.70
CA ASN A 80 10.59 -35.28 10.22
C ASN A 80 9.81 -36.10 11.28
N SER A 81 8.67 -35.63 11.76
CA SER A 81 7.82 -36.32 12.74
C SER A 81 6.58 -36.98 12.14
N LYS A 82 6.46 -37.00 10.81
CA LYS A 82 5.40 -37.76 10.12
C LYS A 82 5.91 -39.20 9.88
N PRO A 83 5.20 -40.23 10.40
CA PRO A 83 5.58 -41.64 10.23
C PRO A 83 5.46 -42.12 8.78
#